data_AF-A0A7J8X829-F1
#
_entry.id   AF-A0A7J8X829-F1
#
_cell.length_a   1.000
_cell.length_b   1.000
_cell.length_c   1.000
_cell.angle_alpha   90.00
_cell.angle_beta   90.00
_cell.angle_gamma   90.00
#
_symmetry.space_group_name_H-M   'P 1'
#
loop_
_entity.id
_entity.type
_entity.pdbx_description
1 polymer ?
#
loop_
_entity_poly.entity_id
_entity_poly.type
_entity_poly.pdbx_seq_one_letter_code
_entity_poly.pdbx_strand_id
1 'polypeptide(L)' 'MMFENVVDPLEKLELIDTIQRLGLSYHFGDEIKKTLKNISIDRSSTVASNKDNLYATALEFRLLRQHG' A
#
# COMPACT_ATOMS: atom_id res chain seq x y z
N MET A 1 -6.85 9.68 8.85
CA MET A 1 -6.07 9.31 10.07
C MET A 1 -5.06 8.21 9.72
N MET A 2 -3.85 8.31 10.29
CA MET A 2 -2.58 7.62 9.98
C MET A 2 -2.18 7.57 8.48
N PHE A 3 -2.88 6.83 7.63
CA PHE A 3 -2.54 6.66 6.21
C PHE A 3 -2.96 7.84 5.33
N GLU A 4 -3.94 8.65 5.75
CA GLU A 4 -4.40 9.82 4.98
C GLU A 4 -3.42 11.02 5.04
N ASN A 5 -2.55 11.06 6.05
CA ASN A 5 -1.51 12.11 6.15
C ASN A 5 -0.31 11.83 5.24
N VAL A 6 -0.19 10.60 4.75
CA VAL A 6 0.85 10.22 3.80
C VAL A 6 0.30 10.53 2.41
N VAL A 7 1.00 11.34 1.63
CA VAL A 7 0.57 11.72 0.28
C VAL A 7 1.12 10.73 -0.73
N ASP A 8 2.38 10.30 -0.55
CA ASP A 8 3.08 9.43 -1.47
C ASP A 8 2.58 7.96 -1.38
N PRO A 9 2.23 7.32 -2.51
CA PRO A 9 1.78 5.94 -2.52
C PRO A 9 2.83 4.93 -2.03
N LEU A 10 4.13 5.16 -2.30
CA LEU A 10 5.19 4.27 -1.84
C LEU A 10 5.36 4.35 -0.33
N GLU A 11 5.38 5.56 0.24
CA GLU A 11 5.43 5.74 1.71
C GLU A 11 4.24 5.05 2.41
N LYS A 12 3.05 5.04 1.80
CA LYS A 12 1.89 4.29 2.33
C LYS A 12 2.16 2.78 2.36
N LEU A 13 2.73 2.23 1.30
CA LEU A 13 3.06 0.81 1.22
C LEU A 13 4.14 0.43 2.25
N GLU A 14 5.16 1.27 2.41
CA GLU A 14 6.22 1.08 3.42
C GLU A 14 5.68 1.14 4.85
N LEU A 15 4.72 2.03 5.11
CA LEU A 15 4.05 2.14 6.40
C LEU A 15 3.22 0.88 6.71
N ILE A 16 2.46 0.39 5.72
CA ILE A 16 1.70 -0.87 5.85
C ILE A 16 2.65 -2.04 6.16
N ASP A 17 3.76 -2.15 5.41
CA ASP A 17 4.74 -3.21 5.62
C ASP A 17 5.35 -3.13 7.03
N THR A 18 5.69 -1.93 7.48
CA THR A 18 6.23 -1.71 8.83
C THR A 18 5.25 -2.16 9.90
N ILE A 19 3.97 -1.76 9.80
CA ILE A 19 2.93 -2.15 10.77
C ILE A 19 2.75 -3.68 10.79
N GLN A 20 2.73 -4.34 9.64
CA GLN A 20 2.64 -5.79 9.55
C GLN A 20 3.84 -6.50 10.19
N ARG A 21 5.07 -6.03 9.91
CA ARG A 21 6.30 -6.60 10.46
C ARG A 21 6.43 -6.39 11.97
N LEU A 22 5.83 -5.34 12.51
CA LEU A 22 5.71 -5.09 13.95
C LEU A 22 4.59 -5.90 14.61
N GLY A 23 3.80 -6.65 13.84
CA GLY A 23 2.67 -7.43 14.37
C GLY A 23 1.48 -6.58 14.81
N LEU A 24 1.41 -5.32 14.38
CA LEU A 24 0.36 -4.36 14.76
C LEU A 24 -0.80 -4.30 13.75
N SER A 25 -0.75 -5.11 12.68
CA SER A 25 -1.72 -5.07 11.57
C SER A 25 -3.16 -5.35 12.00
N TYR A 26 -3.39 -6.09 13.08
CA TYR A 26 -4.73 -6.41 13.58
C TYR A 26 -5.49 -5.17 14.10
N HIS A 27 -4.78 -4.11 14.51
CA HIS A 27 -5.40 -2.85 14.92
C HIS A 27 -5.88 -1.99 13.74
N PHE A 28 -5.34 -2.21 12.54
CA PHE A 28 -5.53 -1.34 11.37
C PHE A 28 -6.03 -2.10 10.14
N GLY A 29 -6.66 -3.27 10.34
CA GLY A 29 -6.97 -4.19 9.26
C GLY A 29 -7.84 -3.56 8.16
N ASP A 30 -8.84 -2.77 8.56
CA ASP A 30 -9.76 -2.13 7.63
C ASP A 30 -9.11 -0.93 6.91
N GLU A 31 -8.31 -0.13 7.62
CA GLU A 31 -7.56 0.97 7.01
C GLU A 31 -6.52 0.47 6.00
N ILE A 32 -5.82 -0.62 6.33
CA ILE A 32 -4.84 -1.24 5.43
C ILE A 32 -5.54 -1.72 4.15
N LYS A 33 -6.65 -2.47 4.27
CA LYS A 33 -7.42 -2.95 3.12
C LYS A 33 -7.92 -1.80 2.24
N LYS A 34 -8.50 -0.77 2.85
CA LYS A 34 -8.99 0.42 2.13
C LYS A 34 -7.84 1.13 1.39
N THR A 35 -6.70 1.28 2.05
CA THR A 35 -5.52 1.95 1.48
C THR A 35 -4.96 1.18 0.30
N LEU A 36 -4.77 -0.14 0.42
CA LEU A 36 -4.30 -1.00 -0.67
C LEU A 36 -5.24 -0.98 -1.88
N LYS A 37 -6.55 -1.02 -1.63
CA LYS A 37 -7.55 -0.90 -2.69
C LYS A 37 -7.46 0.42 -3.45
N ASN A 38 -7.31 1.53 -2.73
CA ASN A 38 -7.18 2.85 -3.35
C ASN A 38 -5.90 2.95 -4.20
N ILE A 39 -4.76 2.47 -3.69
CA ILE A 39 -3.49 2.46 -4.43
C ILE A 39 -3.61 1.64 -5.72
N SER A 40 -4.23 0.45 -5.65
CA SER A 40 -4.44 -0.39 -6.84
C SER A 40 -5.34 0.28 -7.89
N ILE A 41 -6.38 1.00 -7.48
CA ILE A 41 -7.29 1.72 -8.39
C ILE A 41 -6.56 2.88 -9.06
N ASP A 42 -5.84 3.70 -8.29
CA ASP A 42 -5.07 4.85 -8.80
C ASP A 42 -3.96 4.39 -9.77
N ARG A 43 -3.36 3.23 -9.52
CA ARG A 43 -2.39 2.63 -10.43
C ARG A 43 -3.03 2.11 -11.73
N SER A 44 -4.25 1.59 -11.66
CA SER A 44 -5.00 1.15 -12.85
C SER A 44 -5.46 2.32 -13.72
N SER A 45 -5.75 3.49 -13.13
CA SER A 45 -6.11 4.70 -13.86
C SER A 45 -4.88 5.43 -14.42
N THR A 46 -3.73 5.31 -13.74
CA THR A 46 -2.46 5.96 -14.10
C THR A 46 -1.51 4.95 -14.75
N VAL A 47 -1.85 4.46 -15.95
CA VAL A 47 -1.21 3.32 -16.66
C VAL A 47 0.32 3.46 -16.90
N ALA A 48 0.94 4.61 -16.60
CA ALA A 48 2.32 4.88 -16.99
C ALA A 48 3.27 5.45 -15.90
N SER A 49 2.79 6.13 -14.84
CA SER A 49 3.70 7.05 -14.12
C SER A 49 4.65 6.40 -13.10
N ASN A 50 4.35 5.20 -12.60
CA ASN A 50 5.15 4.54 -11.55
C ASN A 50 5.72 3.15 -11.96
N LYS A 51 5.71 2.83 -13.26
CA LYS A 51 6.27 1.56 -13.77
C LYS A 51 7.79 1.45 -13.58
N ASP A 52 8.48 2.56 -13.35
CA ASP A 52 9.93 2.59 -13.28
C ASP A 52 10.48 2.22 -11.88
N ASN A 53 9.61 2.15 -10.86
CA ASN A 53 10.01 1.72 -9.52
C ASN A 53 9.66 0.24 -9.27
N LEU A 54 10.65 -0.62 -9.54
CA LEU A 54 10.56 -2.06 -9.28
C LEU A 54 10.26 -2.36 -7.82
N TYR A 55 10.86 -1.61 -6.89
CA TYR A 55 10.65 -1.78 -5.45
C TYR A 55 9.19 -1.50 -5.06
N ALA A 56 8.64 -0.36 -5.48
CA ALA A 56 7.24 -0.01 -5.23
C ALA A 56 6.29 -1.07 -5.81
N THR A 57 6.57 -1.53 -7.02
CA THR A 57 5.77 -2.57 -7.70
C THR A 57 5.81 -3.91 -6.98
N ALA A 58 6.99 -4.36 -6.58
CA ALA A 58 7.14 -5.62 -5.85
C ALA A 58 6.48 -5.55 -4.47
N LEU A 59 6.57 -4.39 -3.80
CA LEU A 59 5.97 -4.17 -2.49
C LEU A 59 4.44 -4.17 -2.57
N GLU A 60 3.87 -3.42 -3.51
CA GLU A 60 2.42 -3.39 -3.75
C GLU A 60 1.88 -4.79 -4.08
N PHE A 61 2.52 -5.50 -5.00
CA PHE A 61 2.11 -6.85 -5.37
C PHE A 61 2.11 -7.81 -4.18
N ARG A 62 3.17 -7.77 -3.36
CA ARG A 62 3.25 -8.59 -2.14
C ARG A 62 2.13 -8.26 -1.16
N LEU A 63 1.89 -6.98 -0.91
CA LEU A 63 0.86 -6.54 0.03
C LEU A 63 -0.55 -6.89 -0.47
N LEU A 64 -0.86 -6.68 -1.74
CA LEU A 64 -2.15 -7.06 -2.32
C LEU A 64 -2.40 -8.57 -2.18
N ARG A 65 -1.42 -9.41 -2.54
CA ARG A 65 -1.53 -10.87 -2.42
C ARG A 65 -1.76 -11.35 -0.97
N GLN A 66 -1.22 -10.63 0.02
CA GLN A 66 -1.46 -10.96 1.43
C GLN A 66 -2.89 -10.65 1.89
N HIS A 67 -3.55 -9.68 1.25
CA HIS A 67 -4.88 -9.20 1.64
C HIS A 67 -6.03 -9.72 0.78
N GLY A 68 -5.71 -10.45 -0.30
CA GLY A 68 -6.70 -11.14 -1.16
C GLY A 68 -6.85 -10.47 -2.52
#